data_AF-A0A2S5WSJ1-F1
#
_entry.id   AF-A0A2S5WSJ1-F1
#
_cell.length_a   1.000
_cell.length_b   1.000
_cell.length_c   1.000
_cell.angle_alpha   90.00
_cell.angle_beta   90.00
_cell.angle_gamma   90.00
#
_symmetry.space_group_name_H-M   'P 1'
#
loop_
_entity.id
_entity.type
_entity.pdbx_description
1 polymer ?
#
loop_
_entity_poly.entity_id
_entity_poly.type
_entity_poly.pdbx_seq_one_letter_code
_entity_poly.pdbx_strand_id
1 'polypeptide(L)'
;MTGQPGEGEPDETHRLALTQLDEPEVGDVVGGSAADLASQVSTTVTLDAIEENGGRLVMIHGTGVALDDGRAIAFVGPSGRGKTTLAKMLGREYGYVTDETLANDFDGNVPPYRKPLSVALDPSRPKEHLSPRKRRVRPSLDAREMVQVALDGLIDANLVERVQPVVVGNTDDK
;
A
#
# COMPACT_ATOMS: atom_id res chain seq x y z
N MET A 1 -0.42 -10.90 18.87
CA MET A 1 -1.72 -10.63 19.51
C MET A 1 -2.81 -11.05 18.53
N THR A 2 -3.69 -11.96 18.95
CA THR A 2 -4.84 -12.46 18.17
C THR A 2 -6.09 -11.68 18.57
N GLY A 3 -6.29 -10.48 18.03
CA GLY A 3 -7.55 -9.74 18.15
C GLY A 3 -8.25 -9.72 16.80
N GLN A 4 -9.57 -9.95 16.77
CA GLN A 4 -10.35 -9.76 15.54
C GLN A 4 -10.30 -8.28 15.13
N PRO A 5 -10.05 -7.94 13.84
CA PRO A 5 -10.08 -6.55 13.40
C PRO A 5 -11.46 -5.93 13.63
N GLY A 6 -11.53 -4.85 14.41
CA GLY A 6 -12.73 -4.00 14.54
C GLY A 6 -13.57 -4.14 15.82
N GLU A 7 -13.13 -4.87 16.84
CA GLU A 7 -13.87 -4.99 18.13
C GLU A 7 -13.39 -4.02 19.23
N GLY A 8 -12.38 -3.19 18.95
CA GLY A 8 -11.88 -2.14 19.86
C GLY A 8 -12.53 -0.78 19.62
N GLU A 9 -12.47 0.10 20.62
CA GLU A 9 -12.72 1.54 20.43
C GLU A 9 -11.67 2.07 19.42
N PRO A 10 -12.08 2.87 18.43
CA PRO A 10 -11.14 3.37 17.42
C PRO A 10 -10.11 4.29 18.06
N ASP A 11 -8.84 4.12 17.69
CA ASP A 11 -7.75 4.98 18.13
C ASP A 11 -7.97 6.45 17.67
N GLU A 12 -8.60 6.63 16.50
CA GLU A 12 -8.93 7.94 15.93
C GLU A 12 -10.29 7.94 15.21
N THR A 13 -10.99 9.09 15.20
CA THR A 13 -12.33 9.24 14.59
C THR A 13 -12.38 10.48 13.70
N HIS A 14 -12.86 10.29 12.46
CA HIS A 14 -13.03 11.36 11.47
C HIS A 14 -14.50 11.50 11.07
N ARG A 15 -14.96 12.74 10.85
CA ARG A 15 -16.27 13.01 10.21
C ARG A 15 -16.07 13.23 8.72
N LEU A 16 -16.93 12.63 7.90
CA LEU A 16 -16.83 12.67 6.45
C LEU A 16 -17.99 13.48 5.86
N ALA A 17 -17.71 14.46 5.00
CA ALA A 17 -18.73 15.27 4.36
C ALA A 17 -18.48 15.52 2.86
N LEU A 18 -19.56 15.54 2.08
CA LEU A 18 -19.53 15.88 0.64
C LEU A 18 -19.74 17.39 0.38
N THR A 19 -19.96 18.15 1.44
CA THR A 19 -20.19 19.60 1.44
C THR A 19 -19.50 20.18 2.66
N GLN A 20 -19.22 21.49 2.64
CA GLN A 20 -18.67 22.16 3.83
C GLN A 20 -19.55 21.94 5.05
N LEU A 21 -18.89 21.75 6.18
CA LEU A 21 -19.50 21.75 7.51
C LEU A 21 -19.52 23.19 8.02
N ASP A 22 -20.61 23.56 8.70
CA ASP A 22 -20.78 24.91 9.25
C ASP A 22 -19.75 25.19 10.37
N GLU A 23 -19.39 24.16 11.13
CA GLU A 23 -18.40 24.19 12.21
C GLU A 23 -17.38 23.05 12.02
N PRO A 24 -16.33 23.26 11.20
CA PRO A 24 -15.32 22.23 10.96
C PRO A 24 -14.45 22.01 12.20
N GLU A 25 -14.21 20.73 12.51
CA GLU A 25 -13.34 20.26 13.57
C GLU A 25 -12.03 19.70 13.00
N VAL A 26 -11.01 19.60 13.85
CA VAL A 26 -9.77 18.90 13.51
C VAL A 26 -10.09 17.43 13.26
N GLY A 27 -9.65 16.90 12.11
CA GLY A 27 -9.96 15.54 11.68
C GLY A 27 -11.16 15.43 10.73
N ASP A 28 -11.90 16.52 10.46
CA ASP A 28 -12.93 16.49 9.43
C ASP A 28 -12.33 16.34 8.03
N VAL A 29 -12.92 15.44 7.25
CA VAL A 29 -12.54 15.19 5.86
C VAL A 29 -13.68 15.60 4.94
N VAL A 30 -13.44 16.62 4.12
CA VAL A 30 -14.47 17.26 3.29
C VAL A 30 -14.07 17.23 1.82
N GLY A 31 -14.85 16.55 0.99
CA GLY A 31 -14.62 16.49 -0.46
C GLY A 31 -15.73 17.14 -1.26
N GLY A 32 -15.40 17.81 -2.37
CA GLY A 32 -16.37 18.41 -3.29
C GLY A 32 -17.09 17.40 -4.20
N SER A 33 -16.72 16.13 -4.13
CA SER A 33 -17.35 15.00 -4.82
C SER A 33 -17.04 13.69 -4.09
N ALA A 34 -17.75 12.60 -4.41
CA ALA A 34 -17.48 11.29 -3.83
C ALA A 34 -16.06 10.77 -4.13
N ALA A 35 -15.53 11.06 -5.33
CA ALA A 35 -14.18 10.65 -5.71
C ALA A 35 -13.11 11.45 -4.94
N ASP A 36 -13.33 12.75 -4.77
CA ASP A 36 -12.47 13.62 -3.98
C ASP A 36 -12.48 13.22 -2.49
N LEU A 37 -13.66 13.04 -1.91
CA LEU A 37 -13.80 12.58 -0.52
C LEU A 37 -13.12 11.22 -0.30
N ALA A 38 -13.29 10.27 -1.22
CA ALA A 38 -12.59 8.98 -1.13
C ALA A 38 -11.07 9.13 -1.16
N SER A 39 -10.54 10.04 -1.98
CA SER A 39 -9.10 10.34 -2.03
C SER A 39 -8.59 10.97 -0.75
N GLN A 40 -9.34 11.89 -0.17
CA GLN A 40 -8.95 12.54 1.08
C GLN A 40 -8.99 11.55 2.25
N VAL A 41 -10.07 10.77 2.40
CA VAL A 41 -10.18 9.73 3.43
C VAL A 41 -9.04 8.73 3.34
N SER A 42 -8.74 8.29 2.12
CA SER A 42 -7.64 7.38 1.84
C SER A 42 -6.28 7.97 2.25
N THR A 43 -6.07 9.27 2.10
CA THR A 43 -4.84 9.94 2.54
C THR A 43 -4.79 10.06 4.05
N THR A 44 -5.84 10.59 4.68
CA THR A 44 -5.95 10.77 6.13
C THR A 44 -5.66 9.47 6.87
N VAL A 45 -6.44 8.41 6.60
CA VAL A 45 -6.25 7.10 7.26
C VAL A 45 -4.86 6.51 7.06
N THR A 46 -4.20 6.79 5.92
CA THR A 46 -2.82 6.34 5.72
C THR A 46 -1.82 7.15 6.54
N LEU A 47 -2.03 8.45 6.71
CA LEU A 47 -1.16 9.29 7.54
C LEU A 47 -1.31 8.91 9.01
N ASP A 48 -2.54 8.76 9.50
CA ASP A 48 -2.81 8.35 10.89
C ASP A 48 -2.14 6.99 11.18
N ALA A 49 -2.32 6.02 10.27
CA ALA A 49 -1.65 4.73 10.38
C ALA A 49 -0.11 4.83 10.36
N ILE A 50 0.48 5.79 9.64
CA ILE A 50 1.92 6.03 9.64
C ILE A 50 2.35 6.62 10.99
N GLU A 51 1.60 7.58 11.52
CA GLU A 51 1.93 8.25 12.77
C GLU A 51 1.83 7.29 13.97
N GLU A 52 0.76 6.50 14.06
CA GLU A 52 0.56 5.49 15.10
C GLU A 52 1.63 4.39 15.11
N ASN A 53 2.20 4.09 13.94
CA ASN A 53 3.21 3.04 13.79
C ASN A 53 4.64 3.60 13.78
N GLY A 54 4.80 4.90 13.99
CA GLY A 54 6.09 5.55 14.19
C GLY A 54 6.91 4.87 15.28
N GLY A 55 8.17 4.55 14.98
CA GLY A 55 9.07 3.87 15.93
C GLY A 55 8.79 2.38 16.15
N ARG A 56 7.71 1.83 15.57
CA ARG A 56 7.37 0.39 15.64
C ARG A 56 7.61 -0.32 14.31
N LEU A 57 7.33 0.36 13.20
CA LEU A 57 7.47 -0.17 11.86
C LEU A 57 8.43 0.68 11.03
N VAL A 58 9.19 0.03 10.16
CA VAL A 58 9.85 0.67 9.03
C VAL A 58 8.84 0.74 7.89
N MET A 59 8.40 1.95 7.55
CA MET A 59 7.40 2.19 6.53
C MET A 59 8.02 2.84 5.29
N ILE A 60 7.78 2.25 4.13
CA ILE A 60 8.41 2.62 2.87
C ILE A 60 7.33 2.96 1.85
N HIS A 61 7.51 4.10 1.17
CA HIS A 61 6.69 4.46 0.03
C HIS A 61 6.99 3.56 -1.16
N GLY A 62 6.05 2.69 -1.52
CA GLY A 62 6.23 1.64 -2.51
C GLY A 62 4.99 0.77 -2.70
N THR A 63 5.12 -0.25 -3.54
CA THR A 63 4.07 -1.28 -3.69
C THR A 63 4.61 -2.67 -3.42
N GLY A 64 3.77 -3.59 -2.96
CA GLY A 64 4.19 -4.87 -2.46
C GLY A 64 3.37 -6.05 -2.96
N VAL A 65 4.06 -7.15 -3.22
CA VAL A 65 3.45 -8.48 -3.35
C VAL A 65 4.14 -9.48 -2.41
N ALA A 66 3.39 -10.48 -1.98
CA ALA A 66 3.82 -11.61 -1.17
C ALA A 66 3.89 -12.86 -2.03
N LEU A 67 5.03 -13.54 -1.97
CA LEU A 67 5.29 -14.80 -2.65
C LEU A 67 4.65 -15.96 -1.89
N ASP A 68 4.50 -17.11 -2.56
CA ASP A 68 3.89 -18.31 -1.97
C ASP A 68 4.74 -18.92 -0.84
N ASP A 69 6.05 -18.62 -0.80
CA ASP A 69 6.95 -19.03 0.28
C ASP A 69 6.95 -18.08 1.48
N GLY A 70 6.05 -17.10 1.49
CA GLY A 70 5.85 -16.17 2.61
C GLY A 70 6.73 -14.92 2.54
N ARG A 71 7.61 -14.77 1.54
CA ARG A 71 8.44 -13.56 1.42
C ARG A 71 7.69 -12.39 0.78
N ALA A 72 8.09 -11.16 1.08
CA ALA A 72 7.54 -9.97 0.43
C ALA A 72 8.55 -9.29 -0.50
N ILE A 73 8.07 -8.79 -1.65
CA ILE A 73 8.84 -7.93 -2.55
C ILE A 73 8.24 -6.54 -2.53
N ALA A 74 9.05 -5.54 -2.19
CA ALA A 74 8.72 -4.13 -2.22
C ALA A 74 9.31 -3.47 -3.47
N PHE A 75 8.47 -2.86 -4.30
CA PHE A 75 8.90 -2.06 -5.44
C PHE A 75 8.85 -0.58 -5.09
N VAL A 76 10.01 0.07 -5.16
CA VAL A 76 10.17 1.49 -4.84
C VAL A 76 10.67 2.28 -6.03
N GLY A 77 10.38 3.57 -6.07
CA GLY A 77 10.83 4.47 -7.13
C GLY A 77 9.95 5.72 -7.21
N PRO A 78 10.29 6.69 -8.07
CA PRO A 78 9.55 7.94 -8.19
C PRO A 78 8.09 7.74 -8.61
N SER A 79 7.26 8.76 -8.39
CA SER A 79 5.86 8.73 -8.85
C SER A 79 5.77 8.64 -10.38
N GLY A 80 4.76 7.93 -10.89
CA GLY A 80 4.54 7.74 -12.33
C GLY A 80 5.41 6.68 -13.01
N ARG A 81 6.27 5.94 -12.27
CA ARG A 81 7.18 4.91 -12.85
C ARG A 81 6.54 3.51 -12.93
N GLY A 82 5.21 3.44 -12.86
CA GLY A 82 4.46 2.19 -13.04
C GLY A 82 4.31 1.29 -11.81
N LYS A 83 4.71 1.71 -10.59
CA LYS A 83 4.51 0.97 -9.32
C LYS A 83 3.11 0.37 -9.21
N THR A 84 2.09 1.21 -9.23
CA THR A 84 0.69 0.78 -9.10
C THR A 84 0.24 -0.15 -10.23
N THR A 85 0.81 -0.03 -11.43
CA THR A 85 0.54 -0.96 -12.55
C THR A 85 1.17 -2.32 -12.27
N LEU A 86 2.41 -2.35 -11.80
CA LEU A 86 3.14 -3.57 -11.45
C LEU A 86 2.44 -4.34 -10.33
N ALA A 87 2.01 -3.64 -9.27
CA ALA A 87 1.22 -4.17 -8.17
C ALA A 87 -0.01 -4.97 -8.63
N LYS A 88 -0.76 -4.39 -9.59
CA LYS A 88 -1.99 -4.97 -10.13
C LYS A 88 -1.72 -6.19 -11.00
N MET A 89 -0.64 -6.15 -11.78
CA MET A 89 -0.27 -7.28 -12.64
C MET A 89 0.20 -8.45 -11.79
N LEU A 90 1.17 -8.22 -10.90
CA LEU A 90 1.75 -9.25 -10.06
C LEU A 90 0.77 -9.76 -9.01
N GLY A 91 -0.12 -8.91 -8.47
CA GLY A 91 -1.14 -9.33 -7.50
C GLY A 91 -2.19 -10.32 -8.02
N ARG A 92 -2.21 -10.61 -9.33
CA ARG A 92 -3.04 -11.70 -9.91
C ARG A 92 -2.40 -13.08 -9.70
N GLU A 93 -1.08 -13.11 -9.68
CA GLU A 93 -0.26 -14.32 -9.55
C GLU A 93 0.18 -14.52 -8.10
N TYR A 94 0.65 -13.44 -7.46
CA TYR A 94 1.13 -13.38 -6.09
C TYR A 94 0.13 -12.69 -5.14
N GLY A 95 0.36 -12.78 -3.84
CA GLY A 95 -0.47 -12.12 -2.83
C GLY A 95 -0.30 -10.60 -2.85
N TYR A 96 -1.34 -9.83 -3.13
CA TYR A 96 -1.32 -8.37 -3.03
C TYR A 96 -1.17 -7.93 -1.57
N VAL A 97 -0.13 -7.13 -1.29
CA VAL A 97 0.12 -6.52 0.02
C VAL A 97 -0.47 -5.11 0.07
N THR A 98 0.01 -4.20 -0.79
CA THR A 98 -0.32 -2.76 -0.80
C THR A 98 0.17 -2.06 -2.08
N ASP A 99 -0.38 -0.89 -2.42
CA ASP A 99 0.00 -0.08 -3.59
C ASP A 99 0.73 1.24 -3.27
N GLU A 100 0.86 1.60 -1.99
CA GLU A 100 1.44 2.90 -1.58
C GLU A 100 2.41 2.85 -0.40
N THR A 101 2.06 2.15 0.67
CA THR A 101 2.90 2.08 1.89
C THR A 101 3.05 0.63 2.29
N LEU A 102 4.29 0.12 2.23
CA LEU A 102 4.69 -1.14 2.84
C LEU A 102 5.24 -0.87 4.23
N ALA A 103 4.98 -1.79 5.14
CA ALA A 103 5.54 -1.76 6.47
C ALA A 103 6.24 -3.10 6.76
N ASN A 104 7.33 -3.03 7.50
CA ASN A 104 7.99 -4.19 8.09
C ASN A 104 8.30 -3.87 9.57
N ASP A 105 8.03 -4.81 10.45
CA ASP A 105 8.48 -4.71 11.84
C ASP A 105 9.96 -5.10 11.98
N PHE A 106 10.51 -4.94 13.17
CA PHE A 106 11.93 -5.25 13.43
C PHE A 106 12.22 -6.76 13.54
N ASP A 107 11.19 -7.60 13.62
CA ASP A 107 11.30 -9.06 13.58
C ASP A 107 11.18 -9.61 12.15
N GLY A 108 11.00 -8.72 11.16
CA GLY A 108 10.90 -9.08 9.75
C GLY A 108 9.50 -9.47 9.30
N ASN A 109 8.45 -9.23 10.08
CA ASN A 109 7.07 -9.44 9.64
C ASN A 109 6.55 -8.25 8.83
N VAL A 110 5.83 -8.55 7.74
CA VAL A 110 5.23 -7.58 6.83
C VAL A 110 3.72 -7.58 7.06
N PRO A 111 3.20 -6.72 7.96
CA PRO A 111 1.77 -6.66 8.24
C PRO A 111 1.01 -6.24 6.96
N PRO A 112 -0.14 -6.87 6.66
CA PRO A 112 -0.92 -6.51 5.49
C PRO A 112 -1.65 -5.17 5.73
N TYR A 113 -1.31 -4.14 4.95
CA TYR A 113 -2.07 -2.89 4.88
C TYR A 113 -2.84 -2.80 3.56
N ARG A 114 -4.09 -3.29 3.55
CA ARG A 114 -4.88 -3.49 2.33
C ARG A 114 -5.64 -2.23 1.92
N LYS A 115 -4.91 -1.18 1.56
CA LYS A 115 -5.50 0.05 1.02
C LYS A 115 -6.28 -0.23 -0.28
N PRO A 116 -7.39 0.49 -0.55
CA PRO A 116 -8.02 0.52 -1.87
C PRO A 116 -7.02 0.94 -2.95
N LEU A 117 -7.00 0.21 -4.07
CA LEU A 117 -6.12 0.47 -5.21
C LEU A 117 -6.44 1.85 -5.81
N SER A 118 -5.50 2.78 -5.76
CA SER A 118 -5.68 4.14 -6.27
C SER A 118 -5.25 4.22 -7.73
N VAL A 119 -6.19 4.28 -8.67
CA VAL A 119 -5.92 4.24 -10.11
C VAL A 119 -6.09 5.60 -10.74
N ALA A 120 -5.00 6.18 -11.26
CA ALA A 120 -5.08 7.31 -12.18
C ALA A 120 -5.40 6.78 -13.58
N LEU A 121 -6.65 6.91 -14.02
CA LEU A 121 -7.04 6.64 -15.42
C LEU A 121 -6.74 7.84 -16.32
N ASP A 122 -6.71 9.05 -15.73
CA ASP A 122 -6.41 10.33 -16.37
C ASP A 122 -5.62 11.19 -15.35
N PRO A 123 -4.43 11.73 -15.71
CA PRO A 123 -3.65 12.59 -14.82
C PRO A 123 -4.37 13.87 -14.38
N SER A 124 -5.38 14.31 -15.12
CA SER A 124 -6.17 15.51 -14.84
C SER A 124 -7.38 15.26 -13.93
N ARG A 125 -7.63 14.00 -13.55
CA ARG A 125 -8.77 13.61 -12.71
C ARG A 125 -8.29 13.01 -11.37
N PRO A 126 -9.10 13.13 -10.30
CA PRO A 126 -8.85 12.41 -9.06
C PRO A 126 -8.69 10.90 -9.33
N LYS A 127 -7.76 10.26 -8.61
CA LYS A 127 -7.56 8.82 -8.71
C LYS A 127 -8.85 8.10 -8.30
N GLU A 128 -9.24 7.08 -9.05
CA GLU A 128 -10.34 6.21 -8.63
C GLU A 128 -9.84 5.22 -7.57
N HIS A 129 -10.57 5.12 -6.45
CA HIS A 129 -10.28 4.16 -5.39
C HIS A 129 -11.06 2.87 -5.64
N LEU A 130 -10.35 1.80 -5.99
CA LEU A 130 -10.94 0.51 -6.33
C LEU A 130 -10.63 -0.53 -5.25
N SER A 131 -11.66 -1.25 -4.79
CA SER A 131 -11.45 -2.34 -3.82
C SER A 131 -10.59 -3.46 -4.43
N PRO A 132 -9.58 -4.00 -3.73
CA PRO A 132 -8.75 -5.10 -4.22
C PRO A 132 -9.57 -6.34 -4.64
N ARG A 133 -10.63 -6.68 -3.88
CA ARG A 133 -11.55 -7.79 -4.19
C ARG A 133 -12.20 -7.71 -5.58
N LYS A 134 -12.56 -6.50 -6.04
CA LYS A 134 -13.16 -6.31 -7.38
C LYS A 134 -12.17 -6.53 -8.53
N ARG A 135 -10.86 -6.60 -8.27
CA ARG A 135 -9.82 -6.82 -9.30
C ARG A 135 -9.18 -8.20 -9.30
N ARG A 136 -9.78 -9.18 -8.60
CA ARG A 136 -9.32 -10.57 -8.59
C ARG A 136 -7.85 -10.71 -8.19
N VAL A 137 -7.32 -9.77 -7.38
CA VAL A 137 -6.00 -9.95 -6.78
C VAL A 137 -6.12 -10.89 -5.59
N ARG A 138 -5.12 -11.75 -5.41
CA ARG A 138 -5.08 -12.68 -4.28
C ARG A 138 -4.72 -11.88 -3.03
N PRO A 139 -5.43 -12.00 -1.91
CA PRO A 139 -4.98 -11.37 -0.67
C PRO A 139 -3.64 -12.00 -0.25
N SER A 140 -2.68 -11.19 0.22
CA SER A 140 -1.50 -11.75 0.88
C SER A 140 -1.91 -12.51 2.15
N LEU A 141 -1.27 -13.66 2.36
CA LEU A 141 -1.14 -14.30 3.67
C LEU A 141 0.01 -13.62 4.43
N ASP A 142 0.16 -13.91 5.71
CA ASP A 142 1.20 -13.35 6.58
C ASP A 142 2.57 -13.43 5.89
N ALA A 143 3.11 -12.27 5.50
CA ALA A 143 4.37 -12.17 4.79
C ALA A 143 5.50 -11.78 5.74
N ARG A 144 6.71 -12.20 5.41
CA ARG A 144 7.94 -11.96 6.17
C ARG A 144 9.07 -11.61 5.23
N GLU A 145 10.22 -11.19 5.77
CA GLU A 145 11.48 -11.05 5.05
C GLU A 145 11.34 -10.21 3.76
N MET A 146 11.08 -8.91 3.94
CA MET A 146 10.87 -7.99 2.84
C MET A 146 12.16 -7.69 2.07
N VAL A 147 12.13 -7.89 0.76
CA VAL A 147 13.19 -7.49 -0.18
C VAL A 147 12.77 -6.24 -0.94
N GLN A 148 13.62 -5.21 -0.96
CA GLN A 148 13.36 -3.95 -1.66
C GLN A 148 14.02 -3.93 -3.05
N VAL A 149 13.25 -3.56 -4.06
CA VAL A 149 13.67 -3.48 -5.47
C VAL A 149 13.38 -2.08 -6.00
N ALA A 150 14.43 -1.37 -6.44
CA ALA A 150 14.30 -0.06 -7.06
C ALA A 150 13.93 -0.15 -8.54
N LEU A 151 12.82 0.47 -8.93
CA LEU A 151 12.29 0.43 -10.30
C LEU A 151 13.16 1.17 -11.31
N ASP A 152 13.82 2.27 -10.92
CA ASP A 152 14.66 3.03 -11.85
C ASP A 152 15.81 2.15 -12.38
N GLY A 153 16.43 1.34 -11.51
CA GLY A 153 17.45 0.36 -11.91
C GLY A 153 16.92 -0.79 -12.79
N LEU A 154 15.64 -1.17 -12.64
CA LEU A 154 15.02 -2.18 -13.51
C LEU A 154 14.67 -1.64 -14.90
N ILE A 155 14.26 -0.38 -14.98
CA ILE A 155 13.98 0.32 -16.24
C ILE A 155 15.29 0.52 -17.01
N ASP A 156 16.33 1.02 -16.33
CA ASP A 156 17.65 1.26 -16.93
C ASP A 156 18.31 -0.03 -17.42
N ALA A 157 18.05 -1.16 -16.74
CA ALA A 157 18.53 -2.47 -17.14
C ALA A 157 17.67 -3.15 -18.24
N ASN A 158 16.60 -2.52 -18.72
CA ASN A 158 15.60 -3.09 -19.62
C ASN A 158 15.03 -4.44 -19.12
N LEU A 159 14.94 -4.59 -17.80
CA LEU A 159 14.48 -5.82 -17.15
C LEU A 159 12.96 -5.83 -16.97
N VAL A 160 12.24 -4.74 -17.25
CA VAL A 160 10.77 -4.66 -17.06
C VAL A 160 10.02 -5.68 -17.93
N GLU A 161 10.52 -5.99 -19.13
CA GLU A 161 9.99 -7.06 -20.00
C GLU A 161 10.50 -8.46 -19.63
N ARG A 162 11.48 -8.55 -18.72
CA ARG A 162 12.20 -9.79 -18.36
C ARG A 162 12.24 -10.06 -16.86
N VAL A 163 11.36 -9.44 -16.06
CA VAL A 163 11.26 -9.73 -14.63
C VAL A 163 10.74 -11.16 -14.47
N GLN A 164 11.66 -12.12 -14.53
CA GLN A 164 11.50 -13.39 -13.88
C GLN A 164 11.94 -13.18 -12.42
N PRO A 165 11.20 -13.70 -11.43
CA PRO A 165 11.56 -13.57 -10.03
C PRO A 165 12.93 -14.21 -9.81
N VAL A 166 13.98 -13.40 -9.76
CA VAL A 166 15.29 -13.82 -9.25
C VAL A 166 15.36 -13.32 -7.82
N VAL A 167 15.34 -14.28 -6.91
CA VAL A 167 15.65 -14.05 -5.51
C VAL A 167 17.14 -13.73 -5.43
N VAL A 168 17.48 -12.45 -5.23
CA VAL A 168 18.82 -12.08 -4.77
C VAL A 168 18.74 -12.03 -3.26
N GLY A 169 19.06 -13.16 -2.62
CA GLY A 169 19.27 -13.20 -1.18
C GLY A 169 20.59 -12.53 -0.85
N ASN A 170 20.59 -11.53 0.03
CA ASN A 170 21.80 -11.16 0.76
C ASN A 170 22.01 -12.25 1.81
N THR A 171 22.78 -13.28 1.47
CA THR A 171 23.37 -14.15 2.49
C THR A 171 24.51 -13.40 3.15
N ASP A 172 24.24 -12.77 4.29
CA ASP A 172 25.29 -12.57 5.28
C ASP A 172 25.40 -13.87 6.10
N ASP A 173 26.43 -14.64 5.78
CA ASP A 173 26.88 -15.81 6.56
C ASP A 173 27.26 -15.38 7.99
N LYS A 174 26.68 -16.06 8.98
CA LYS A 174 27.34 -16.36 10.26
C LYS A 174 26.97 -17.75 10.74
#